data_AF-A0A3C0QIS0-F1
#
_entry.id   AF-A0A3C0QIS0-F1
#
_cell.length_a   1.000
_cell.length_b   1.000
_cell.length_c   1.000
_cell.angle_alpha   90.00
_cell.angle_beta   90.00
_cell.angle_gamma   90.00
#
_symmetry.space_group_name_H-M   'P 1'
#
loop_
_entity.id
_entity.type
_entity.pdbx_description
1 polymer ?
#
loop_
_entity_poly.entity_id
_entity_poly.type
_entity_poly.pdbx_seq_one_letter_code
_entity_poly.pdbx_strand_id
1 'polypeptide(L)' 'MARIAGIDIPNEKHASISLTYIFGIGRTTAYKILDDLKIDRSTK' A
#
# COMPACT_ATOMS: atom_id res chain seq x y z
N MET A 1 -3.83 -12.34 -3.42
CA MET A 1 -2.42 -12.03 -3.17
C MET A 1 -1.94 -11.13 -4.28
N ALA A 2 -1.74 -9.85 -3.97
CA ALA A 2 -1.19 -8.91 -4.94
C ALA A 2 0.32 -8.85 -4.69
N ARG A 3 1.14 -9.14 -5.71
CA ARG A 3 2.60 -9.08 -5.58
C ARG A 3 3.11 -7.79 -6.19
N ILE A 4 3.65 -6.91 -5.36
CA ILE A 4 4.22 -5.62 -5.79
C ILE A 4 5.70 -5.59 -5.41
N ALA A 5 6.57 -5.28 -6.38
CA ALA A 5 8.02 -5.21 -6.19
C ALA A 5 8.65 -6.47 -5.54
N GLY A 6 8.07 -7.65 -5.78
CA GLY A 6 8.53 -8.92 -5.20
C GLY A 6 7.99 -9.24 -3.81
N ILE A 7 7.24 -8.33 -3.19
CA ILE A 7 6.65 -8.44 -1.85
C ILE A 7 5.17 -8.78 -1.97
N ASP A 8 4.71 -9.71 -1.13
CA ASP A 8 3.32 -10.15 -1.11
C ASP A 8 2.49 -9.21 -0.24
N ILE A 9 1.49 -8.58 -0.84
CA ILE A 9 0.61 -7.64 -0.17
C ILE A 9 -0.66 -8.37 0.30
N PRO A 10 -0.95 -8.33 1.61
CA PRO A 10 -2.19 -8.89 2.15
C PRO A 10 -3.41 -8.09 1.65
N ASN A 11 -4.42 -8.80 1.13
CA ASN A 11 -5.68 -8.20 0.63
C ASN A 11 -6.73 -7.98 1.76
N GLU A 12 -6.38 -8.33 2.99
CA GLU A 12 -7.26 -8.15 4.16
C GLU A 12 -6.88 -6.89 4.96
N LYS A 13 -5.94 -6.10 4.45
CA LYS A 13 -5.41 -4.91 5.10
C LYS A 13 -5.60 -3.70 4.19
N HIS A 14 -5.89 -2.58 4.83
CA HIS A 14 -5.99 -1.28 4.18
C HIS A 14 -4.77 -1.05 3.28
N ALA A 15 -5.00 -0.58 2.05
CA ALA A 15 -3.95 -0.31 1.07
C ALA A 15 -2.80 0.53 1.66
N SER A 16 -3.11 1.45 2.58
CA SER A 16 -2.12 2.28 3.28
C SER A 16 -1.15 1.51 4.16
N ILE A 17 -1.60 0.44 4.82
CA ILE A 17 -0.74 -0.43 5.64
C ILE A 17 -0.03 -1.44 4.76
N SER A 18 -0.75 -2.01 3.81
CA SER A 18 -0.25 -2.93 2.81
C SER A 18 0.99 -2.41 2.06
N LEU A 19 1.00 -1.13 1.66
CA LEU A 19 2.15 -0.50 1.01
C LEU A 19 3.36 -0.33 1.92
N THR A 20 3.17 -0.27 3.25
CA THR A 20 4.30 -0.16 4.20
C THR A 20 5.08 -1.46 4.40
N TYR A 21 4.59 -2.57 3.85
CA TYR A 21 5.37 -3.82 3.77
C TYR A 21 6.48 -3.72 2.72
N ILE A 22 6.40 -2.75 1.80
CA ILE A 22 7.44 -2.51 0.80
C ILE A 22 8.63 -1.80 1.46
N PHE A 23 9.80 -2.41 1.37
CA PHE A 23 11.03 -1.82 1.92
C PHE A 23 11.29 -0.44 1.29
N GLY A 24 11.44 0.58 2.14
CA GLY A 24 11.60 1.97 1.72
C GLY A 24 10.30 2.77 1.57
N ILE A 25 9.12 2.15 1.69
CA ILE A 25 7.83 2.85 1.71
C ILE A 25 7.34 2.99 3.16
N GLY A 26 7.49 4.19 3.71
CA GLY A 26 6.87 4.56 4.98
C GLY A 26 5.42 5.01 4.84
N ARG A 27 4.75 5.31 5.96
CA ARG A 27 3.34 5.77 5.97
C ARG A 27 3.11 7.01 5.10
N THR A 28 4.03 7.98 5.15
CA THR A 28 3.92 9.23 4.38
C THR A 28 4.01 9.00 2.88
N THR A 29 4.92 8.13 2.46
CA THR A 29 5.09 7.73 1.05
C THR A 29 3.90 6.90 0.57
N ALA A 30 3.42 5.96 1.40
CA ALA A 30 2.22 5.18 1.12
C ALA A 30 0.99 6.07 0.90
N TYR A 31 0.78 7.08 1.75
CA TYR A 31 -0.32 8.03 1.56
C TYR A 31 -0.18 8.87 0.30
N LYS A 32 1.03 9.36 -0.03
CA LYS A 32 1.27 10.08 -1.28
C LYS A 32 0.95 9.22 -2.50
N ILE A 33 1.37 7.95 -2.51
CA ILE A 33 1.12 7.03 -3.62
C ILE A 33 -0.39 6.76 -3.75
N LEU A 34 -1.09 6.55 -2.65
CA LEU A 34 -2.55 6.35 -2.68
C LEU A 34 -3.31 7.60 -3.13
N ASP A 35 -2.85 8.78 -2.73
CA ASP A 35 -3.43 10.07 -3.14
C ASP A 35 -3.25 10.32 -4.64
N ASP A 36 -2.03 10.06 -5.15
CA ASP A 36 -1.68 10.16 -6.57
C ASP A 36 -2.48 9.18 -7.43
N LEU A 37 -2.63 7.94 -6.95
CA LEU A 37 -3.42 6.90 -7.60
C LEU A 37 -4.94 7.07 -7.38
N LYS A 38 -5.37 8.06 -6.58
CA LYS A 38 -6.77 8.26 -6.15
C LYS A 38 -7.41 6.99 -5.57
N ILE A 39 -6.62 6.15 -4.91
CA ILE A 39 -7.07 4.94 -4.26
C ILE A 39 -7.45 5.28 -2.82
N ASP A 40 -8.67 4.92 -2.44
CA ASP A 40 -9.14 5.17 -1.09
C ASP A 40 -8.31 4.38 -0.07
N ARG A 41 -7.85 5.06 0.98
CA ARG A 41 -6.98 4.49 2.02
C ARG A 41 -7.68 3.41 2.84
N SER A 42 -9.01 3.35 2.75
CA SER A 42 -9.89 2.35 3.36
C SER A 42 -10.27 1.20 2.42
N THR A 43 -9.79 1.21 1.17
CA THR A 43 -9.89 0.05 0.28
C THR A 43 -9.08 -1.10 0.88
N LYS A 44 -9.76 -2.25 1.04
CA LYS A 44 -9.18 -3.53 1.48
C LYS A 44 -8.53 -4.23 0.30
#